data_AF-A0A0D0BLC3-F1
#
_entry.id   AF-A0A0D0BLC3-F1
#
_cell.length_a   1.000
_cell.length_b   1.000
_cell.length_c   1.000
_cell.angle_alpha   90.00
_cell.angle_beta   90.00
_cell.angle_gamma   90.00
#
_symmetry.space_group_name_H-M   'P 1'
#
loop_
_entity.id
_entity.type
_entity.pdbx_description
1 polymer ?
#
loop_
_entity_poly.entity_id
_entity_poly.type
_entity_poly.pdbx_seq_one_letter_code
_entity_poly.pdbx_strand_id
1 'polypeptide(L)' 'MKSLSVAQTNQIITLLEQQQSTCQISAYTGLNHSTISQVHSKLCPDLQKSSGGHPSLVTSTDMC' A
#
# COMPACT_ATOMS: atom_id res chain seq x y z
N MET A 1 14.00 -8.26 -1.39
CA MET A 1 13.81 -6.91 -0.82
C MET A 1 14.44 -6.89 0.55
N LYS A 2 15.30 -5.90 0.87
CA LYS A 2 15.89 -5.80 2.21
C LYS A 2 14.76 -5.46 3.18
N SER A 3 14.60 -6.25 4.23
CA SER A 3 13.61 -6.00 5.27
C SER A 3 13.94 -4.68 5.94
N LEU A 4 12.97 -3.76 5.98
CA LEU A 4 13.09 -2.54 6.75
C LEU A 4 13.16 -2.88 8.24
N SER A 5 14.01 -2.16 8.96
CA SER A 5 13.95 -2.20 10.42
C SER A 5 12.63 -1.59 10.91
N VAL A 6 12.16 -2.05 12.07
CA VAL A 6 10.97 -1.49 12.74
C VAL A 6 11.15 0.02 12.95
N ALA A 7 12.34 0.47 13.34
CA ALA A 7 12.65 1.88 13.52
C ALA A 7 12.49 2.69 12.23
N GLN A 8 12.95 2.16 11.10
CA GLN A 8 12.83 2.82 9.79
C GLN A 8 11.37 2.88 9.34
N THR A 9 10.60 1.82 9.58
CA THR A 9 9.18 1.78 9.26
C THR A 9 8.40 2.82 10.07
N ASN A 10 8.67 2.92 11.37
CA ASN A 10 8.04 3.91 12.24
C ASN A 10 8.38 5.34 11.82
N GLN A 11 9.63 5.60 11.43
CA GLN A 11 10.03 6.91 10.89
C GLN A 11 9.24 7.27 9.63
N ILE A 12 9.08 6.34 8.69
CA ILE A 12 8.27 6.57 7.47
C ILE A 12 6.81 6.86 7.83
N ILE A 13 6.22 6.09 8.76
CA ILE A 13 4.84 6.28 9.20
C ILE A 13 4.66 7.69 9.79
N THR A 14 5.53 8.11 10.71
CA THR A 14 5.46 9.46 11.31
C THR A 14 5.56 10.57 10.25
N LEU A 15 6.39 10.40 9.22
CA LEU A 15 6.50 11.39 8.14
C LEU A 15 5.27 11.38 7.22
N LEU A 16 4.65 10.21 6.99
CA LEU A 16 3.39 10.10 6.26
C LEU A 16 2.22 10.75 7.03
N GLU A 17 2.15 10.59 8.35
CA GLU A 17 1.17 11.25 9.22
C GLU A 17 1.30 12.78 9.18
N GLN A 18 2.53 13.28 9.00
CA GLN A 18 2.80 14.71 8.78
C GLN A 18 2.45 15.19 7.36
N GLN A 19 1.80 14.37 6.53
CA GLN A 19 1.44 14.66 5.14
C GLN A 19 2.64 15.04 4.26
N GLN A 20 3.84 14.53 4.57
CA GLN A 20 4.99 14.73 3.71
C GLN A 20 4.88 13.93 2.42
N SER A 21 5.35 14.51 1.31
CA SER A 21 5.40 13.80 0.04
C SER A 21 6.41 12.66 0.08
N THR A 22 6.13 11.59 -0.66
CA THR A 22 7.03 10.44 -0.79
C THR A 22 8.43 10.82 -1.29
N CYS A 23 8.54 11.87 -2.11
CA CYS A 23 9.81 12.45 -2.55
C CYS A 23 10.61 13.06 -1.39
N GLN A 24 9.95 13.83 -0.52
CA GLN A 24 10.58 14.42 0.67
C GLN A 24 11.03 13.33 1.66
N ILE A 25 10.19 12.32 1.87
CA ILE A 25 10.52 11.18 2.74
C ILE A 25 11.73 10.42 2.19
N SER A 26 11.80 10.22 0.87
CA SER A 26 12.95 9.56 0.23
C SER A 26 14.23 10.37 0.41
N ALA A 27 14.17 11.69 0.20
CA ALA A 27 15.31 12.57 0.42
C ALA A 27 15.77 12.59 1.89
N TYR A 28 14.84 12.52 2.84
CA TYR A 28 15.13 12.55 4.28
C TYR A 28 15.64 11.22 4.83
N THR A 29 15.04 10.10 4.42
CA THR A 29 15.35 8.76 4.94
C THR A 29 16.40 8.02 4.12
N GLY A 30 16.70 8.49 2.90
CA GLY A 30 17.54 7.78 1.93
C GLY A 30 16.92 6.49 1.40
N LEU A 31 15.62 6.26 1.65
CA LEU A 31 14.93 5.04 1.24
C LEU A 31 14.34 5.18 -0.16
N ASN A 32 14.28 4.04 -0.85
CA ASN A 32 13.70 3.98 -2.18
C ASN A 32 12.20 4.30 -2.17
N HIS A 33 11.75 4.96 -3.22
CA HIS A 33 10.35 5.35 -3.41
C HIS A 33 9.39 4.15 -3.33
N SER A 34 9.77 3.01 -3.93
CA SER A 34 8.98 1.77 -3.87
C SER A 34 8.78 1.25 -2.44
N THR A 35 9.76 1.44 -1.57
CA THR A 35 9.68 1.03 -0.17
C THR A 35 8.71 1.90 0.60
N ILE A 36 8.79 3.23 0.40
CA ILE A 36 7.88 4.20 1.01
C ILE A 36 6.44 3.97 0.54
N SER A 37 6.24 3.74 -0.76
CA SER A 37 4.93 3.44 -1.34
C SER A 37 4.32 2.17 -0.75
N GLN A 38 5.10 1.11 -0.54
CA GLN A 38 4.60 -0.10 0.11
C GLN A 38 4.17 0.13 1.57
N VAL A 39 4.91 0.93 2.33
CA VAL A 39 4.54 1.28 3.71
C VAL A 39 3.26 2.11 3.72
N HIS A 40 3.16 3.09 2.80
CA HIS A 40 1.96 3.90 2.63
C HIS A 40 0.72 3.06 2.29
N SER A 41 0.84 2.11 1.34
CA SER A 41 -0.26 1.19 1.00
C SER A 41 -0.64 0.24 2.13
N LYS A 42 0.28 -0.10 3.03
CA LYS A 42 -0.03 -0.91 4.23
C LYS A 42 -0.72 -0.09 5.32
N LEU A 43 -0.36 1.18 5.47
CA LEU A 43 -0.98 2.11 6.41
C LEU A 43 -2.38 2.52 5.95
N CYS A 44 -2.57 2.72 4.65
CA CYS A 44 -3.84 3.05 4.01
C CYS A 44 -4.30 1.89 3.12
N PRO A 45 -4.83 0.80 3.69
CA PRO A 45 -5.36 -0.34 2.93
C PRO A 45 -6.60 0.00 2.10
N ASP A 46 -7.20 1.17 2.35
CA ASP A 46 -8.41 1.68 1.69
C ASP A 46 -8.21 2.01 0.20
N LEU A 47 -6.97 2.12 -0.28
CA LEU A 47 -6.66 2.06 -1.72
C LEU A 47 -6.75 0.61 -2.18
N GLN A 48 -8.02 0.17 -2.24
CA GLN A 48 -8.56 -1.07 -2.75
C GLN A 48 -7.62 -1.70 -3.77
N LYS A 49 -6.93 -2.77 -3.36
CA LYS A 49 -6.50 -3.77 -4.34
C LYS A 49 -7.77 -4.20 -5.03
N SER A 50 -7.93 -3.85 -6.31
CA SER A 50 -8.95 -4.45 -7.17
C SER A 50 -8.90 -5.94 -6.90
N SER A 51 -9.93 -6.47 -6.25
CA SER A 51 -10.07 -7.90 -6.03
C SER A 51 -10.07 -8.49 -7.43
N GLY A 52 -8.95 -9.10 -7.83
CA GLY A 52 -8.82 -9.73 -9.13
C GLY A 52 -10.00 -10.68 -9.27
N GLY A 53 -10.86 -10.41 -10.25
CA GLY A 53 -12.16 -11.06 -10.36
C GLY A 53 -12.00 -12.57 -10.38
N HIS A 54 -12.60 -13.23 -9.40
CA HIS A 54 -12.96 -14.63 -9.53
C HIS A 54 -14.33 -14.64 -10.22
N PRO A 55 -14.46 -15.06 -11.48
CA PRO A 55 -15.76 -15.04 -12.14
C PRO A 55 -16.71 -15.93 -11.34
N SER A 56 -17.86 -15.38 -10.94
CA SER A 56 -18.94 -16.16 -10.35
C SER A 56 -19.58 -16.97 -11.48
N LEU A 57 -19.63 -18.29 -11.31
CA LEU A 57 -20.34 -19.20 -12.18
C LEU A 57 -21.83 -18.78 -12.20
N VAL A 58 -22.33 -18.35 -13.36
CA VAL A 58 -23.74 -18.01 -13.57
C VAL A 58 -24.60 -19.24 -13.31
N THR A 59 -25.39 -19.21 -12.23
CA THR A 59 -26.45 -20.20 -12.00
C THR A 59 -27.58 -19.91 -12.99
N SER A 60 -27.84 -20.84 -13.90
CA SER A 60 -28.99 -20.76 -14.81
C SER A 60 -30.29 -20.71 -14.03
N THR A 61 -31.05 -19.62 -14.17
CA THR A 61 -32.43 -19.52 -13.70
C THR A 61 -33.38 -19.64 -14.89
N ASP A 62 -34.01 -20.83 -14.96
CA ASP A 62 -35.41 -21.11 -15.29
C ASP A 62 -36.07 -20.33 -16.45
N MET A 63 -36.35 -21.04 -17.56
CA MET A 63 -37.35 -20.60 -18.53
C MET A 63 -38.71 -21.18 -18.14
N CYS A 64 -39.71 -20.30 -18.07
CA CYS A 64 -41.13 -20.54 -17.80
C CYS A 64 -41.77 -21.71 -18.53
#